data_AF-A0A7V9UQN6-F1
#
_entry.id   AF-A0A7V9UQN6-F1
#
_cell.length_a   1.000
_cell.length_b   1.000
_cell.length_c   1.000
_cell.angle_alpha   90.00
_cell.angle_beta   90.00
_cell.angle_gamma   90.00
#
_symmetry.space_group_name_H-M   'P 1'
#
loop_
_entity.id
_entity.type
_entity.pdbx_description
1 polymer ?
#
loop_
_entity_poly.entity_id
_entity_poly.type
_entity_poly.pdbx_seq_one_letter_code
_entity_poly.pdbx_strand_id
1 'polypeptide(L)'
;YIDDIIAGVRAAIDYDRSDYEVFNLGESQTVELNELIALLEKELDRHAVVDRQPMQPGDVPQTFADVAKARRLLGYDPQTKIEDGIKRFVEWFRREREPGA
;
A
#
# COMPACT_ATOMS: atom_id res chain seq x y z
N TYR A 1 4.42 -0.60 0.67
CA TYR A 1 4.20 -2.08 0.62
C TYR A 1 4.09 -2.63 2.04
N ILE A 2 3.73 -3.90 2.24
CA ILE A 2 3.52 -4.45 3.60
C ILE A 2 4.77 -4.34 4.48
N ASP A 3 5.96 -4.53 3.89
CA ASP A 3 7.23 -4.41 4.62
C ASP A 3 7.44 -3.01 5.21
N ASP A 4 7.06 -1.96 4.48
CA ASP A 4 7.12 -0.58 4.97
C ASP A 4 6.21 -0.42 6.19
N ILE A 5 4.97 -0.93 6.12
CA ILE A 5 4.02 -0.88 7.25
C ILE A 5 4.59 -1.61 8.47
N ILE A 6 5.18 -2.79 8.29
CA ILE A 6 5.82 -3.54 9.38
C ILE A 6 6.96 -2.73 9.99
N ALA A 7 7.79 -2.07 9.18
CA ALA A 7 8.86 -1.20 9.69
C ALA A 7 8.29 -0.03 10.52
N GLY A 8 7.22 0.61 10.05
CA GLY A 8 6.53 1.68 10.79
C GLY A 8 5.92 1.21 12.10
N VAL A 9 5.27 0.03 12.11
CA VAL A 9 4.69 -0.54 13.34
C VAL A 9 5.79 -0.91 14.35
N ARG A 10 6.89 -1.51 13.89
CA ARG A 10 8.04 -1.81 14.76
C ARG A 10 8.63 -0.53 15.37
N ALA A 11 8.83 0.50 14.57
CA ALA A 11 9.32 1.78 15.06
C ALA A 11 8.35 2.43 16.08
N ALA A 12 7.03 2.26 15.89
CA ALA A 12 6.04 2.74 16.85
C ALA A 12 6.04 1.95 18.17
N ILE A 13 6.29 0.64 18.13
CA ILE A 13 6.42 -0.20 19.33
C ILE A 13 7.65 0.22 20.15
N ASP A 14 8.76 0.54 19.47
CA ASP A 14 10.01 0.94 20.13
C ASP A 14 10.03 2.42 20.55
N TYR A 15 8.95 3.18 20.30
CA TYR A 15 8.89 4.61 20.61
C TYR A 15 8.58 4.85 22.09
N ASP A 16 9.51 5.51 22.80
CA ASP A 16 9.48 5.71 24.26
C ASP A 16 9.46 7.19 24.70
N ARG A 17 9.34 8.12 23.75
CA ARG A 17 9.49 9.56 24.01
C ARG A 17 8.22 10.24 24.55
N SER A 18 7.10 9.53 24.62
CA SER A 18 5.87 9.97 25.29
C SER A 18 4.95 8.78 25.59
N ASP A 19 4.03 8.94 26.54
CA ASP A 19 3.13 7.87 26.98
C ASP A 19 2.21 7.34 25.87
N TYR A 20 1.73 8.23 24.99
CA TYR A 20 0.81 7.90 23.91
C TYR A 20 1.06 8.74 22.67
N GLU A 21 0.95 8.13 21.51
CA GLU A 21 0.96 8.80 20.22
C GLU A 21 -0.01 8.16 19.23
N VAL A 22 -0.51 8.97 18.31
CA VAL A 22 -1.25 8.52 17.13
C VAL A 22 -0.41 8.78 15.90
N PHE A 23 -0.19 7.76 15.07
CA PHE A 23 0.58 7.84 13.84
C PHE A 23 -0.24 7.32 12.66
N ASN A 24 -0.18 8.03 11.54
CA ASN A 24 -0.60 7.49 10.25
C ASN A 24 0.58 6.74 9.65
N LEU A 25 0.37 5.47 9.28
CA LEU A 25 1.32 4.67 8.51
C LEU A 25 0.66 4.33 7.18
N GLY A 26 1.33 4.69 6.09
CA GLY A 26 0.82 4.54 4.74
C GLY A 26 1.77 5.20 3.75
N GLU A 27 1.26 5.47 2.55
CA GLU A 27 1.95 6.27 1.54
C GLU A 27 1.18 7.59 1.34
N SER A 28 1.92 8.66 1.07
CA SER A 28 1.41 10.00 0.78
C SER A 28 1.15 10.23 -0.70
N GLN A 29 1.77 9.45 -1.59
CA GLN A 29 1.47 9.46 -3.02
C GLN A 29 0.12 8.79 -3.31
N THR A 30 -0.79 9.55 -3.92
CA THR A 30 -2.07 9.03 -4.43
C THR A 30 -1.87 8.31 -5.75
N VAL A 31 -2.59 7.20 -5.94
CA VAL A 31 -2.60 6.41 -7.18
C VAL A 31 -4.04 6.26 -7.65
N GLU A 32 -4.27 6.49 -8.93
CA GLU A 32 -5.60 6.33 -9.53
C GLU A 32 -5.97 4.84 -9.63
N LEU A 33 -7.25 4.50 -9.45
CA LEU A 33 -7.70 3.11 -9.58
C LEU A 33 -7.42 2.53 -10.97
N ASN A 34 -7.56 3.35 -12.02
CA ASN A 34 -7.25 2.91 -13.39
C ASN A 34 -5.75 2.61 -13.58
N GLU A 35 -4.87 3.34 -12.88
CA GLU A 35 -3.42 3.10 -12.91
C GLU A 35 -3.09 1.79 -12.18
N LEU A 36 -3.70 1.56 -11.01
CA LEU A 36 -3.59 0.29 -10.29
C LEU A 36 -4.02 -0.90 -11.15
N ILE A 37 -5.15 -0.79 -11.86
CA ILE A 37 -5.63 -1.82 -12.79
C ILE A 37 -4.60 -2.04 -13.91
N ALA A 38 -4.10 -0.99 -14.55
CA ALA A 38 -3.13 -1.11 -15.62
C ALA A 38 -1.81 -1.79 -15.18
N LEU A 39 -1.33 -1.49 -13.97
CA LEU A 39 -0.17 -2.17 -13.38
C LEU A 39 -0.44 -3.66 -13.18
N LEU A 40 -1.62 -4.03 -12.68
CA LEU A 40 -2.01 -5.43 -12.53
C LEU A 40 -2.12 -6.15 -13.89
N GLU A 41 -2.75 -5.54 -14.89
CA GLU A 41 -2.87 -6.11 -16.23
C GLU A 41 -1.50 -6.42 -16.84
N LYS A 42 -0.56 -5.48 -16.69
CA LYS A 42 0.82 -5.62 -17.15
C LYS A 42 1.54 -6.79 -16.47
N GLU A 43 1.52 -6.85 -15.13
CA GLU A 43 2.26 -7.88 -14.40
C GLU A 43 1.60 -9.27 -14.51
N LEU A 44 0.27 -9.32 -14.69
CA LEU A 44 -0.49 -10.56 -14.91
C LEU A 44 -0.50 -11.04 -16.36
N ASP A 45 -0.09 -10.20 -17.32
CA ASP A 45 -0.23 -10.41 -18.77
C ASP A 45 -1.68 -10.74 -19.17
N ARG A 46 -2.63 -9.97 -18.63
CA ARG A 46 -4.07 -10.20 -18.86
C ARG A 46 -4.87 -8.92 -18.71
N HIS A 47 -5.72 -8.65 -19.68
CA HIS A 47 -6.66 -7.53 -19.61
C HIS A 47 -7.84 -7.82 -18.66
N ALA A 48 -8.17 -6.82 -17.85
CA ALA A 48 -9.32 -6.83 -16.98
C ALA A 48 -10.60 -6.54 -17.77
N VAL A 49 -11.68 -7.26 -17.46
CA VAL A 49 -13.01 -6.91 -17.93
C VAL A 49 -13.58 -5.89 -16.95
N VAL A 50 -13.48 -4.61 -17.30
CA VAL A 50 -13.89 -3.51 -16.40
C VAL A 50 -15.39 -3.25 -16.54
N ASP A 51 -16.14 -3.54 -15.48
CA ASP A 51 -17.54 -3.16 -15.32
C ASP A 51 -17.65 -1.88 -14.47
N ARG A 52 -18.06 -0.76 -15.09
CA ARG A 52 -18.11 0.55 -14.42
C ARG A 52 -19.44 0.72 -13.71
N GLN A 53 -19.38 0.72 -12.37
CA GLN A 53 -20.53 0.93 -11.50
C GLN A 53 -20.56 2.37 -10.95
N PRO A 54 -21.73 2.86 -10.48
CA PRO A 54 -21.81 4.13 -9.75
C PRO A 54 -20.92 4.12 -8.50
N MET A 55 -20.53 5.32 -8.07
CA MET A 55 -19.77 5.53 -6.82
C MET A 55 -20.55 4.96 -5.62
N GLN A 56 -19.88 4.25 -4.74
CA GLN A 56 -20.55 3.64 -3.59
C GLN A 56 -20.77 4.69 -2.49
N PRO A 57 -21.90 4.64 -1.76
CA PRO A 57 -22.10 5.48 -0.59
C PRO A 57 -21.01 5.22 0.45
N GLY A 58 -20.19 6.23 0.74
CA GLY A 58 -19.06 6.14 1.67
C GLY A 58 -17.68 6.18 1.01
N ASP A 59 -17.60 6.06 -0.32
CA ASP A 59 -16.34 6.29 -1.04
C ASP A 59 -15.92 7.76 -0.91
N VAL A 60 -14.65 7.97 -0.59
CA VAL A 60 -14.01 9.28 -0.67
C VAL A 60 -13.30 9.41 -2.02
N PRO A 61 -13.46 10.53 -2.75
CA PRO A 61 -12.85 10.69 -4.08
C PRO A 61 -11.32 10.60 -4.06
N GLN A 62 -10.69 10.99 -2.96
CA GLN A 62 -9.25 10.97 -2.78
C GLN A 62 -8.94 10.76 -1.30
N THR A 63 -7.96 9.90 -1.02
CA THR A 63 -7.45 9.68 0.33
C THR A 63 -5.96 9.32 0.27
N PHE A 64 -5.20 9.79 1.24
CA PHE A 64 -3.78 9.49 1.40
C PHE A 64 -3.39 9.67 2.87
N ALA A 65 -2.29 9.05 3.28
CA ALA A 65 -1.79 9.19 4.64
C ALA A 65 -0.88 10.42 4.75
N ASP A 66 -1.22 11.37 5.62
CA ASP A 66 -0.24 12.35 6.09
C ASP A 66 0.72 11.66 7.08
N VAL A 67 1.91 11.36 6.59
CA VAL A 67 2.96 10.64 7.32
C VAL A 67 4.04 11.58 7.88
N ALA A 68 3.85 12.90 7.85
CA ALA A 68 4.86 13.87 8.31
C ALA A 68 5.28 13.63 9.76
N LYS A 69 4.31 13.30 10.63
CA LYS A 69 4.56 12.97 12.04
C LYS A 69 5.36 11.67 12.19
N ALA A 70 4.99 10.62 11.46
CA ALA A 70 5.68 9.32 11.49
C ALA A 70 7.11 9.45 10.95
N ARG A 71 7.33 10.20 9.86
CA ARG A 71 8.66 10.55 9.35
C ARG A 71 9.53 11.20 10.42
N ARG A 72 8.99 12.24 11.10
CA ARG A 72 9.72 13.00 12.11
C ARG A 72 10.04 12.19 13.37
N LEU A 73 9.08 11.40 13.86
CA LEU A 73 9.17 10.78 15.19
C LEU A 73 9.59 9.31 15.17
N LEU A 74 9.31 8.60 14.09
CA LEU A 74 9.63 7.18 13.95
C LEU A 74 10.74 6.91 12.93
N GLY A 75 11.17 7.93 12.17
CA GLY A 75 12.02 7.71 11.00
C GLY A 75 11.32 6.90 9.90
N TYR A 76 9.99 6.84 9.92
CA TYR A 76 9.20 6.07 8.96
C TYR A 76 9.26 6.72 7.58
N ASP A 77 9.90 6.05 6.63
CA ASP A 77 10.04 6.51 5.25
C ASP A 77 9.73 5.34 4.29
N PRO A 78 8.47 5.16 3.86
CA PRO A 78 8.10 4.07 2.96
C PRO A 78 8.87 4.21 1.63
N GLN A 79 9.57 3.15 1.23
CA GLN A 79 10.43 3.19 0.04
C GLN A 79 9.84 2.44 -1.16
N THR A 80 8.84 1.59 -0.93
CA THR A 80 8.31 0.74 -2.00
C THR A 80 7.29 1.48 -2.83
N LYS A 81 7.66 1.81 -4.06
CA LYS A 81 6.75 2.36 -5.08
C LYS A 81 5.64 1.38 -5.43
N ILE A 82 4.52 1.88 -5.93
CA ILE A 82 3.35 1.05 -6.23
C ILE A 82 3.67 0.01 -7.30
N GLU A 83 4.46 0.35 -8.32
CA GLU A 83 4.85 -0.54 -9.40
C GLU A 83 5.67 -1.74 -8.88
N ASP A 84 6.63 -1.46 -7.98
CA ASP A 84 7.43 -2.50 -7.33
C ASP A 84 6.57 -3.37 -6.41
N GLY A 85 5.67 -2.73 -5.66
CA GLY A 85 4.74 -3.42 -4.77
C GLY A 85 3.80 -4.37 -5.51
N ILE A 86 3.25 -3.94 -6.65
CA ILE A 86 2.35 -4.74 -7.49
C ILE A 86 3.09 -5.91 -8.13
N LYS A 87 4.29 -5.68 -8.66
CA LYS A 87 5.13 -6.76 -9.18
C LYS A 87 5.39 -7.84 -8.13
N ARG A 88 5.87 -7.45 -6.94
CA ARG A 88 6.11 -8.38 -5.81
C ARG A 88 4.85 -9.12 -5.40
N PHE A 89 3.71 -8.42 -5.38
CA PHE A 89 2.42 -9.02 -5.06
C PHE A 89 2.02 -10.09 -6.08
N VAL A 90 2.15 -9.82 -7.38
CA VAL A 90 1.81 -10.79 -8.43
C VAL A 90 2.75 -12.01 -8.40
N GLU A 91 4.05 -11.79 -8.17
CA GLU A 91 5.02 -12.87 -7.97
C GLU A 91 4.66 -13.77 -6.79
N TRP A 92 4.33 -13.19 -5.64
CA TRP A 92 3.81 -13.92 -4.47
C TRP A 92 2.53 -14.68 -4.82
N PHE A 93 1.54 -14.00 -5.43
CA PHE A 93 0.24 -14.58 -5.74
C PHE A 93 0.35 -15.80 -6.66
N ARG A 94 1.21 -15.74 -7.70
CA ARG A 94 1.45 -16.87 -8.60
C ARG A 94 2.02 -18.07 -7.85
N ARG A 95 3.03 -17.86 -7.01
CA ARG A 95 3.66 -18.94 -6.22
C ARG A 95 2.66 -19.62 -5.27
N GLU A 96 1.83 -18.86 -4.56
CA GLU A 96 0.84 -19.44 -3.62
C GLU A 96 -0.33 -20.14 -4.33
N ARG A 97 -0.53 -19.89 -5.63
CA ARG A 97 -1.62 -20.48 -6.44
C ARG A 97 -1.16 -21.64 -7.32
N GLU A 98 0.15 -21.91 -7.41
CA GLU A 98 0.66 -23.11 -8.07
C GLU A 98 0.43 -24.34 -7.18
N PRO A 99 -0.33 -25.35 -7.64
CA PRO A 99 -0.51 -26.58 -6.88
C PRO A 99 0.83 -27.33 -6.80
N GLY A 100 1.47 -27.36 -5.63
CA GLY A 100 2.61 -28.24 -5.35
C GLY A 100 3.96 -27.59 -5.00
N ALA A 101 4.01 -26.31 -4.61
CA ALA A 101 5.18 -25.72 -3.97
C ALA A 101 5.27 -26.04 -2.47
#